data_AF-A0A532AUU8-F1
#
_entry.id   AF-A0A532AUU8-F1
#
_cell.length_a   1.000
_cell.length_b   1.000
_cell.length_c   1.000
_cell.angle_alpha   90.00
_cell.angle_beta   90.00
_cell.angle_gamma   90.00
#
_symmetry.space_group_name_H-M   'P 1'
#
loop_
_entity.id
_entity.type
_entity.pdbx_description
1 polymer ?
#
loop_
_entity_poly.entity_id
_entity_poly.type
_entity_poly.pdbx_seq_one_letter_code
_entity_poly.pdbx_strand_id
1 'polypeptide(L)'
;LNGGDYAKACMEAYVRPFEAETGIKVTPITDEFYMAQLELMMSTNSVSVDVVPVSPTISLLGSQKGYFEEIDYSIFKIDELDAMLDFAKTPHSVGSIVYALCMVYNIEKFPADKPRPATWAEFWDVVKYPGVRTLPTGEYGEFGPWEEALLADGVPADALYPLDIDRAFASLDKIKPYI
;
A
#
# COMPACT_ATOMS: atom_id res chain seq x y z
N LEU A 1 -1.27 -9.11 10.33
CA LEU A 1 -2.39 -9.29 9.37
C LEU A 1 -3.04 -7.93 9.23
N ASN A 2 -2.80 -7.17 8.16
CA ASN A 2 -3.19 -5.75 8.16
C ASN A 2 -4.70 -5.56 8.33
N GLY A 3 -5.10 -4.45 8.96
CA GLY A 3 -6.38 -4.25 9.65
C GLY A 3 -7.66 -4.18 8.79
N GLY A 4 -8.74 -3.69 9.42
CA GLY A 4 -10.03 -3.49 8.76
C GLY A 4 -10.67 -4.77 8.22
N ASP A 5 -11.43 -4.66 7.13
CA ASP A 5 -12.05 -5.81 6.47
C ASP A 5 -11.03 -6.72 5.77
N TYR A 6 -9.84 -6.19 5.44
CA TYR A 6 -8.75 -6.99 4.90
C TYR A 6 -8.20 -7.99 5.95
N ALA A 7 -8.03 -7.58 7.21
CA ALA A 7 -7.66 -8.51 8.30
C ALA A 7 -8.67 -9.65 8.41
N LYS A 8 -9.97 -9.32 8.37
CA LYS A 8 -11.05 -10.32 8.45
C LYS A 8 -10.96 -11.30 7.29
N ALA A 9 -10.77 -10.80 6.07
CA ALA A 9 -10.58 -11.64 4.89
C ALA A 9 -9.36 -12.57 5.03
N CYS A 10 -8.22 -12.05 5.49
CA CYS A 10 -7.03 -12.86 5.75
C CYS A 10 -7.26 -13.94 6.81
N MET A 11 -8.03 -13.63 7.87
CA MET A 11 -8.38 -14.61 8.90
C MET A 11 -9.20 -15.78 8.33
N GLU A 12 -10.16 -15.49 7.46
CA GLU A 12 -11.00 -16.52 6.81
C GLU A 12 -10.24 -17.30 5.75
N ALA A 13 -9.46 -16.61 4.90
CA ALA A 13 -8.85 -17.20 3.72
C ALA A 13 -7.54 -17.93 4.02
N TYR A 14 -6.76 -17.47 5.00
CA TYR A 14 -5.42 -18.00 5.28
C TYR A 14 -5.34 -18.64 6.66
N VAL A 15 -5.71 -17.90 7.71
CA VAL A 15 -5.44 -18.33 9.08
C VAL A 15 -6.27 -19.53 9.48
N ARG A 16 -7.61 -19.48 9.35
CA ARG A 16 -8.47 -20.60 9.76
C ARG A 16 -8.19 -21.89 8.99
N PRO A 17 -8.02 -21.88 7.65
CA PRO A 17 -7.63 -23.08 6.92
C PRO A 17 -6.27 -23.62 7.36
N PHE A 18 -5.28 -22.75 7.53
CA PHE A 18 -3.95 -23.14 8.00
C PHE A 18 -4.00 -23.80 9.39
N GLU A 19 -4.71 -23.20 10.36
CA GLU A 19 -4.85 -23.81 11.69
C GLU A 19 -5.59 -25.15 11.63
N ALA A 20 -6.62 -25.27 10.79
CA ALA A 20 -7.42 -26.48 10.67
C ALA A 20 -6.61 -27.64 10.06
N GLU A 21 -5.76 -27.34 9.08
CA GLU A 21 -4.96 -28.35 8.38
C GLU A 21 -3.69 -28.75 9.14
N THR A 22 -3.03 -27.78 9.77
CA THR A 22 -1.72 -28.01 10.41
C THR A 22 -1.81 -28.22 11.92
N GLY A 23 -2.90 -27.77 12.56
CA GLY A 23 -3.02 -27.68 14.02
C GLY A 23 -2.16 -26.59 14.65
N ILE A 24 -1.37 -25.83 13.87
CA ILE A 24 -0.51 -24.75 14.37
C ILE A 24 -1.40 -23.53 14.66
N LYS A 25 -1.25 -22.97 15.85
CA LYS A 25 -2.00 -21.78 16.26
C LYS A 25 -1.34 -20.51 15.76
N VAL A 26 -2.16 -19.62 15.20
CA VAL A 26 -1.75 -18.29 14.75
C VAL A 26 -2.26 -17.28 15.76
N THR A 27 -1.35 -16.43 16.26
CA THR A 27 -1.72 -15.28 17.10
C THR A 27 -1.80 -14.04 16.22
N PRO A 28 -2.99 -13.62 15.76
CA PRO A 28 -3.09 -12.52 14.83
C PRO A 28 -2.85 -11.19 15.52
N ILE A 29 -1.94 -10.39 14.97
CA ILE A 29 -1.82 -8.96 15.26
C ILE A 29 -2.48 -8.21 14.10
N THR A 30 -3.60 -7.55 14.39
CA THR A 30 -4.39 -6.78 13.41
C THR A 30 -4.10 -5.29 13.55
N ASP A 31 -2.88 -4.92 13.18
CA ASP A 31 -2.39 -3.54 13.23
C ASP A 31 -1.53 -3.28 11.99
N GLU A 32 -1.27 -2.01 11.73
CA GLU A 32 -0.32 -1.58 10.71
C GLU A 32 1.12 -1.87 11.18
N PHE A 33 2.01 -2.16 10.24
CA PHE A 33 3.40 -2.50 10.54
C PHE A 33 4.36 -1.51 9.89
N TYR A 34 5.16 -0.84 10.71
CA TYR A 34 6.05 0.25 10.29
C TYR A 34 7.52 -0.12 10.42
N MET A 35 8.35 0.51 9.57
CA MET A 35 9.81 0.31 9.60
C MET A 35 10.43 0.57 10.98
N ALA A 36 9.94 1.57 11.71
CA ALA A 36 10.42 1.90 13.05
C ALA A 36 10.18 0.77 14.06
N GLN A 37 9.07 0.02 13.94
CA GLN A 37 8.81 -1.14 14.79
C GLN A 37 9.78 -2.28 14.48
N LEU A 38 10.05 -2.52 13.19
CA LEU A 38 11.04 -3.51 12.74
C LEU A 38 12.44 -3.16 13.26
N GLU A 39 12.88 -1.92 13.05
CA GLU A 39 14.18 -1.43 13.52
C GLU A 39 14.30 -1.55 15.04
N LEU A 40 13.25 -1.20 15.79
CA LEU A 40 13.23 -1.36 17.23
C LEU A 40 13.45 -2.82 17.61
N MET A 41 12.63 -3.75 17.10
CA MET A 41 12.72 -5.18 17.40
C MET A 41 14.11 -5.76 17.11
N MET A 42 14.72 -5.36 15.99
CA MET A 42 16.06 -5.81 15.61
C MET A 42 17.14 -5.22 16.52
N SER A 43 17.04 -3.93 16.86
CA SER A 43 18.03 -3.24 17.71
C SER A 43 18.01 -3.71 19.17
N THR A 44 16.84 -4.12 19.68
CA THR A 44 16.67 -4.59 21.06
C THR A 44 16.71 -6.12 21.18
N ASN A 45 16.86 -6.83 20.07
CA ASN A 45 16.78 -8.28 19.99
C ASN A 45 15.52 -8.84 20.68
N SER A 46 14.38 -8.19 20.40
CA SER A 46 13.08 -8.51 21.00
C SER A 46 12.01 -8.71 19.92
N VAL A 47 12.33 -9.54 18.93
CA VAL A 47 11.41 -9.90 17.84
C VAL A 47 10.18 -10.59 18.41
N SER A 48 9.00 -10.06 18.08
CA SER A 48 7.71 -10.55 18.58
C SER A 48 6.76 -11.00 17.46
N VAL A 49 7.24 -11.01 16.22
CA VAL A 49 6.47 -11.36 15.02
C VAL A 49 7.25 -12.36 14.17
N ASP A 50 6.54 -13.34 13.61
CA ASP A 50 7.13 -14.36 12.73
C ASP A 50 6.93 -14.03 11.25
N VAL A 51 5.71 -13.60 10.88
CA VAL A 51 5.33 -13.25 9.50
C VAL A 51 4.57 -11.94 9.49
N VAL A 52 5.03 -10.98 8.71
CA VAL A 52 4.44 -9.64 8.61
C VAL A 52 4.16 -9.27 7.15
N PRO A 53 2.90 -8.91 6.80
CA PRO A 53 2.65 -8.23 5.53
C PRO A 53 3.20 -6.80 5.64
N VAL A 54 4.07 -6.42 4.71
CA VAL A 54 4.75 -5.12 4.70
C VAL A 54 4.62 -4.43 3.35
N SER A 55 4.82 -3.11 3.32
CA SER A 55 4.88 -2.37 2.06
C SER A 55 6.12 -2.77 1.24
N PRO A 56 6.12 -2.53 -0.09
CA PRO A 56 7.31 -2.74 -0.92
C PRO A 56 8.55 -1.97 -0.41
N THR A 57 8.35 -0.77 0.13
CA THR A 57 9.44 0.06 0.69
C THR A 57 10.06 -0.59 1.92
N ILE A 58 9.23 -1.05 2.87
CA ILE A 58 9.73 -1.78 4.06
C ILE A 58 10.41 -3.08 3.64
N SER A 59 9.84 -3.83 2.68
CA SER A 59 10.46 -5.05 2.16
C SER A 59 11.87 -4.79 1.61
N LEU A 60 12.03 -3.74 0.80
CA LEU A 60 13.32 -3.35 0.22
C LEU A 60 14.32 -2.91 1.30
N LEU A 61 13.93 -1.98 2.17
CA LEU A 61 14.83 -1.40 3.17
C LEU A 61 15.21 -2.42 4.25
N GLY A 62 14.26 -3.23 4.72
CA GLY A 62 14.51 -4.29 5.68
C GLY A 62 15.43 -5.37 5.11
N SER A 63 15.26 -5.73 3.84
CA SER A 63 16.18 -6.64 3.14
C SER A 63 17.60 -6.08 3.08
N GLN A 64 17.78 -4.82 2.68
CA GLN A 64 19.10 -4.18 2.62
C GLN A 64 19.79 -4.09 3.99
N LYS A 65 19.00 -4.01 5.06
CA LYS A 65 19.48 -3.97 6.44
C LYS A 65 19.69 -5.35 7.07
N GLY A 66 19.34 -6.44 6.36
CA GLY A 66 19.45 -7.80 6.87
C GLY A 66 18.47 -8.11 8.00
N TYR A 67 17.27 -7.52 7.96
CA TYR A 67 16.23 -7.73 8.98
C TYR A 67 15.26 -8.86 8.67
N PHE A 68 15.31 -9.40 7.45
CA PHE A 68 14.43 -10.47 7.01
C PHE A 68 15.25 -11.70 6.66
N GLU A 69 14.68 -12.87 6.92
CA GLU A 69 15.21 -14.15 6.49
C GLU A 69 14.96 -14.36 4.98
N GLU A 70 15.78 -15.21 4.36
CA GLU A 70 15.56 -15.61 2.97
C GLU A 70 14.30 -16.49 2.84
N ILE A 71 13.54 -16.28 1.76
CA ILE A 71 12.40 -17.12 1.45
C ILE A 71 12.90 -18.42 0.80
N ASP A 72 12.62 -19.55 1.44
CA ASP A 72 12.82 -20.85 0.83
C ASP A 72 11.72 -21.13 -0.21
N TYR A 73 11.97 -20.75 -1.46
CA TYR A 73 11.03 -20.99 -2.56
C TYR A 73 10.88 -22.48 -2.91
N SER A 74 11.75 -23.38 -2.42
CA SER A 74 11.67 -24.80 -2.74
C SER A 74 10.47 -25.51 -2.09
N ILE A 75 9.84 -24.89 -1.09
CA ILE A 75 8.64 -25.41 -0.41
C ILE A 75 7.34 -25.07 -1.14
N PHE A 76 7.38 -24.14 -2.10
CA PHE A 76 6.22 -23.73 -2.87
C PHE A 76 6.00 -24.69 -4.05
N LYS A 77 4.74 -24.82 -4.49
CA LYS A 77 4.48 -25.57 -5.72
C LYS A 77 4.99 -24.76 -6.92
N ILE A 78 5.63 -25.44 -7.86
CA ILE A 78 6.26 -24.80 -9.02
C ILE A 78 5.22 -24.05 -9.86
N ASP A 79 4.05 -24.65 -10.07
CA ASP A 79 2.95 -24.04 -10.82
C ASP A 79 2.38 -22.77 -10.16
N GLU A 80 2.38 -22.72 -8.82
CA GLU A 80 2.02 -21.52 -8.07
C GLU A 80 3.08 -20.41 -8.26
N LEU A 81 4.37 -20.74 -8.20
CA LEU A 81 5.45 -19.77 -8.43
C LEU A 81 5.49 -19.22 -9.85
N ASP A 82 5.22 -20.07 -10.84
CA ASP A 82 5.16 -19.69 -12.26
C ASP A 82 3.96 -18.77 -12.55
N ALA A 83 2.87 -18.92 -11.80
CA ALA A 83 1.70 -18.05 -11.91
C ALA A 83 1.87 -16.69 -11.22
N MET A 84 2.86 -16.53 -10.34
CA MET A 84 3.14 -15.27 -9.66
C MET A 84 3.89 -14.28 -10.56
N LEU A 85 3.53 -13.01 -10.45
CA LEU A 85 4.26 -11.90 -11.07
C LEU A 85 5.70 -11.86 -10.55
N ASP A 86 6.68 -11.59 -11.42
CA ASP A 86 8.09 -11.66 -11.03
C ASP A 86 8.47 -10.69 -9.91
N PHE A 87 7.90 -9.48 -9.91
CA PHE A 87 8.15 -8.50 -8.84
C PHE A 87 7.57 -8.93 -7.48
N ALA A 88 6.65 -9.91 -7.46
CA ALA A 88 6.06 -10.45 -6.24
C ALA A 88 6.94 -11.57 -5.63
N LYS A 89 8.09 -11.87 -6.22
CA LYS A 89 9.05 -12.85 -5.71
C LYS A 89 10.38 -12.14 -5.49
N THR A 90 10.73 -11.88 -4.24
CA THR A 90 12.05 -11.33 -3.88
C THR A 90 12.81 -12.31 -2.99
N PRO A 91 14.14 -12.16 -2.81
CA PRO A 91 14.89 -13.05 -1.92
C PRO A 91 14.37 -13.10 -0.48
N HIS A 92 13.70 -12.05 0.01
CA HIS A 92 13.25 -11.91 1.40
C HIS A 92 11.74 -11.68 1.55
N SER A 93 10.96 -11.73 0.46
CA SER A 93 9.52 -11.53 0.53
C SER A 93 8.78 -12.19 -0.63
N VAL A 94 7.55 -12.62 -0.34
CA VAL A 94 6.59 -13.16 -1.30
C VAL A 94 5.33 -12.31 -1.29
N GLY A 95 4.83 -11.93 -2.47
CA GLY A 95 3.69 -11.04 -2.61
C GLY A 95 2.39 -11.72 -2.17
N SER A 96 1.72 -11.13 -1.18
CA SER A 96 0.45 -11.66 -0.64
C SER A 96 -0.80 -11.06 -1.30
N ILE A 97 -0.69 -9.83 -1.82
CA ILE A 97 -1.75 -9.13 -2.55
C ILE A 97 -1.17 -8.17 -3.58
N VAL A 98 -1.96 -7.93 -4.63
CA VAL A 98 -1.76 -6.83 -5.59
C VAL A 98 -2.96 -5.91 -5.47
N TYR A 99 -2.73 -4.61 -5.32
CA TYR A 99 -3.78 -3.61 -5.15
C TYR A 99 -3.47 -2.34 -5.93
N ALA A 100 -4.46 -1.46 -6.03
CA ALA A 100 -4.32 -0.13 -6.60
C ALA A 100 -4.94 0.91 -5.66
N LEU A 101 -4.31 2.07 -5.56
CA LEU A 101 -4.93 3.27 -5.03
C LEU A 101 -5.70 3.93 -6.17
N CYS A 102 -7.01 4.06 -5.99
CA CYS A 102 -7.92 4.55 -7.03
C CYS A 102 -8.63 5.82 -6.55
N MET A 103 -8.92 6.71 -7.49
CA MET A 103 -9.84 7.81 -7.25
C MET A 103 -11.25 7.26 -7.00
N VAL A 104 -11.86 7.70 -5.90
CA VAL A 104 -13.23 7.35 -5.54
C VAL A 104 -14.04 8.62 -5.31
N TYR A 105 -15.37 8.51 -5.49
CA TYR A 105 -16.31 9.60 -5.25
C TYR A 105 -17.63 9.07 -4.70
N ASN A 106 -18.35 9.93 -3.97
CA ASN A 106 -19.69 9.61 -3.48
C ASN A 106 -20.71 9.64 -4.64
N ILE A 107 -21.34 8.51 -4.92
CA ILE A 107 -22.29 8.34 -6.04
C ILE A 107 -23.64 9.06 -5.83
N GLU A 108 -24.00 9.41 -4.59
CA GLU A 108 -25.18 10.24 -4.33
C GLU A 108 -24.91 11.70 -4.73
N LYS A 109 -23.68 12.17 -4.51
CA LYS A 109 -23.23 13.50 -4.91
C LYS A 109 -22.91 13.59 -6.39
N PHE A 110 -22.30 12.54 -6.94
CA PHE A 110 -21.91 12.40 -8.34
C PHE A 110 -22.64 11.18 -8.96
N PRO A 111 -23.97 11.28 -9.20
CA PRO A 111 -24.75 10.21 -9.81
C PRO A 111 -24.29 9.94 -11.26
N ALA A 112 -24.68 8.78 -11.80
CA ALA A 112 -24.15 8.26 -13.06
C ALA A 112 -24.49 9.10 -14.29
N ASP A 113 -25.54 9.92 -14.19
CA ASP A 113 -26.02 10.83 -15.23
C ASP A 113 -25.37 12.23 -15.16
N LYS A 114 -24.49 12.48 -14.18
CA LYS A 114 -23.75 13.74 -14.03
C LYS A 114 -22.25 13.57 -14.29
N PRO A 115 -21.54 14.64 -14.68
CA PRO A 115 -20.08 14.61 -14.79
C PRO A 115 -19.42 14.12 -13.49
N ARG A 116 -18.40 13.27 -13.65
CA ARG A 116 -17.56 12.72 -12.58
C ARG A 116 -16.10 13.01 -12.90
N PRO A 117 -15.25 13.28 -11.89
CA PRO A 117 -13.83 13.42 -12.13
C PRO A 117 -13.27 12.09 -12.64
N ALA A 118 -12.59 12.12 -13.78
CA ALA A 118 -11.96 10.96 -14.41
C ALA A 118 -10.43 11.07 -14.46
N THR A 119 -9.87 12.23 -14.08
CA THR A 119 -8.44 12.51 -14.06
C THR A 119 -8.06 13.26 -12.79
N TRP A 120 -6.78 13.20 -12.38
CA TRP A 120 -6.30 13.95 -11.22
C TRP A 120 -6.44 15.47 -11.38
N ALA A 121 -6.31 15.99 -12.60
CA ALA A 121 -6.60 17.39 -12.89
C ALA A 121 -8.07 17.74 -12.57
N GLU A 122 -9.00 16.86 -12.90
CA GLU A 122 -10.42 17.04 -12.55
C GLU A 122 -10.70 16.85 -11.07
N PHE A 123 -9.98 15.97 -10.36
CA PHE A 123 -10.07 15.87 -8.90
C PHE A 123 -9.68 17.19 -8.22
N TRP A 124 -8.65 17.87 -8.75
CA TRP A 124 -8.20 19.20 -8.31
C TRP A 124 -9.15 20.34 -8.73
N ASP A 125 -10.05 20.12 -9.69
CA ASP A 125 -11.02 21.14 -10.12
C ASP A 125 -12.22 21.21 -9.17
N VAL A 126 -12.03 21.94 -8.08
CA VAL A 126 -13.03 22.19 -7.02
C VAL A 126 -14.21 23.04 -7.49
N VAL A 127 -14.07 23.78 -8.59
CA VAL A 127 -15.14 24.62 -9.15
C VAL A 127 -16.10 23.74 -9.97
N LYS A 128 -15.55 22.90 -10.86
CA LYS A 128 -16.34 21.97 -11.68
C LYS A 128 -16.90 20.82 -10.84
N TYR A 129 -16.13 20.32 -9.88
CA TYR A 129 -16.52 19.22 -9.01
C TYR A 129 -16.49 19.67 -7.54
N PRO A 130 -17.51 20.41 -7.04
CA PRO A 130 -17.49 20.93 -5.67
C PRO A 130 -17.59 19.82 -4.62
N GLY A 131 -16.78 19.91 -3.55
CA GLY A 131 -16.80 18.96 -2.43
C GLY A 131 -15.54 18.93 -1.57
N VAL A 132 -15.66 18.30 -0.40
CA VAL A 132 -14.51 17.96 0.44
C VAL A 132 -13.75 16.81 -0.22
N ARG A 133 -12.42 16.87 -0.15
CA ARG A 133 -11.50 15.84 -0.64
C ARG A 133 -10.90 15.09 0.55
N THR A 134 -10.34 13.92 0.27
CA THR A 134 -9.47 13.23 1.21
C THR A 134 -8.32 12.64 0.39
N LEU A 135 -7.11 12.82 0.89
CA LEU A 135 -5.89 12.25 0.33
C LEU A 135 -5.10 11.59 1.47
N PRO A 136 -4.27 10.57 1.18
CA PRO A 136 -3.37 10.01 2.17
C PRO A 136 -2.40 11.07 2.70
N THR A 137 -1.93 10.90 3.95
CA THR A 137 -1.07 11.90 4.61
C THR A 137 0.34 11.94 4.03
N GLY A 138 0.87 10.78 3.60
CA GLY A 138 2.27 10.63 3.20
C GLY A 138 3.28 10.82 4.34
N GLU A 139 2.82 10.85 5.60
CA GLU A 139 3.62 11.32 6.74
C GLU A 139 4.83 10.42 7.06
N TYR A 140 4.78 9.15 6.64
CA TYR A 140 5.84 8.18 6.86
C TYR A 140 6.80 8.06 5.66
N GLY A 141 6.70 8.95 4.68
CA GLY A 141 7.51 8.87 3.45
C GLY A 141 7.04 7.78 2.48
N GLU A 142 5.85 7.22 2.71
CA GLU A 142 5.21 6.21 1.87
C GLU A 142 3.76 6.61 1.61
N PHE A 143 3.23 6.19 0.46
CA PHE A 143 1.82 6.39 0.05
C PHE A 143 1.34 7.85 0.10
N GLY A 144 2.23 8.83 -0.05
CA GLY A 144 1.84 10.23 -0.20
C GLY A 144 1.19 10.47 -1.57
N PRO A 145 0.31 11.49 -1.69
CA PRO A 145 -0.43 11.78 -2.92
C PRO A 145 0.43 12.55 -3.95
N TRP A 146 1.72 12.22 -4.07
CA TRP A 146 2.70 13.03 -4.81
C TRP A 146 2.55 12.83 -6.32
N GLU A 147 2.39 11.59 -6.76
CA GLU A 147 2.09 11.22 -8.13
C GLU A 147 0.77 11.87 -8.59
N GLU A 148 -0.27 11.81 -7.77
CA GLU A 148 -1.57 12.42 -8.02
C GLU A 148 -1.46 13.95 -8.19
N ALA A 149 -0.66 14.59 -7.32
CA ALA A 149 -0.43 16.03 -7.37
C ALA A 149 0.30 16.47 -8.66
N LEU A 150 1.27 15.68 -9.12
CA LEU A 150 1.99 15.94 -10.38
C LEU A 150 1.10 15.68 -11.60
N LEU A 151 0.31 14.60 -11.59
CA LEU A 151 -0.68 14.31 -12.63
C LEU A 151 -1.73 15.43 -12.71
N ALA A 152 -2.17 15.97 -11.57
CA ALA A 152 -3.07 17.11 -11.52
C ALA A 152 -2.44 18.40 -12.05
N ASP A 153 -1.13 18.57 -11.89
CA ASP A 153 -0.35 19.68 -12.43
C ASP A 153 0.10 19.46 -13.90
N GLY A 154 -0.41 18.40 -14.55
CA GLY A 154 -0.23 18.14 -15.98
C GLY A 154 1.05 17.40 -16.36
N VAL A 155 1.77 16.80 -15.40
CA VAL A 155 2.88 15.89 -15.71
C VAL A 155 2.33 14.62 -16.36
N PRO A 156 2.85 14.17 -17.51
CA PRO A 156 2.50 12.89 -18.09
C PRO A 156 2.86 11.72 -17.16
N ALA A 157 2.02 10.67 -17.12
CA ALA A 157 2.23 9.52 -16.23
C ALA A 157 3.57 8.80 -16.48
N ASP A 158 4.04 8.77 -17.71
CA ASP A 158 5.32 8.17 -18.13
C ASP A 158 6.54 9.06 -17.85
N ALA A 159 6.33 10.28 -17.33
CA ALA A 159 7.37 11.25 -16.99
C ALA A 159 7.38 11.64 -15.50
N LEU A 160 6.70 10.86 -14.64
CA LEU A 160 6.61 11.15 -13.20
C LEU A 160 7.95 10.99 -12.48
N TYR A 161 8.78 10.03 -12.88
CA TYR A 161 10.00 9.69 -12.15
C TYR A 161 11.27 10.19 -12.88
N PRO A 162 12.27 10.72 -12.14
CA PRO A 162 12.23 10.99 -10.69
C PRO A 162 11.24 12.10 -10.34
N LEU A 163 10.57 11.97 -9.18
CA LEU A 163 9.53 12.91 -8.76
C LEU A 163 10.11 14.32 -8.57
N ASP A 164 9.45 15.31 -9.14
CA ASP A 164 9.65 16.72 -8.81
C ASP A 164 8.89 17.04 -7.51
N ILE A 165 9.55 16.85 -6.38
CA ILE A 165 8.93 16.97 -5.05
C ILE A 165 8.44 18.40 -4.80
N ASP A 166 9.23 19.42 -5.14
CA ASP A 166 8.82 20.82 -4.93
C ASP A 166 7.55 21.14 -5.74
N ARG A 167 7.47 20.66 -6.99
CA ARG A 167 6.28 20.81 -7.82
C ARG A 167 5.08 20.04 -7.26
N ALA A 168 5.28 18.82 -6.75
CA ALA A 168 4.22 18.04 -6.13
C ALA A 168 3.62 18.79 -4.92
N PHE A 169 4.47 19.31 -4.02
CA PHE A 169 4.01 20.08 -2.86
C PHE A 169 3.36 21.41 -3.24
N ALA A 170 3.87 22.11 -4.26
CA ALA A 170 3.21 23.31 -4.78
C ALA A 170 1.81 23.02 -5.35
N SER A 171 1.59 21.83 -5.93
CA SER A 171 0.27 21.37 -6.37
C SER A 171 -0.63 20.96 -5.18
N LEU A 172 -0.06 20.33 -4.15
CA LEU A 172 -0.78 19.99 -2.91
C LEU A 172 -1.25 21.23 -2.15
N ASP A 173 -0.46 22.30 -2.12
CA ASP A 173 -0.86 23.57 -1.50
C ASP A 173 -2.12 24.18 -2.14
N LYS A 174 -2.34 23.96 -3.45
CA LYS A 174 -3.55 24.43 -4.15
C LYS A 174 -4.82 23.73 -3.67
N ILE A 175 -4.74 22.43 -3.35
CA ILE A 175 -5.91 21.63 -2.97
C ILE A 175 -6.12 21.56 -1.45
N LYS A 176 -5.09 21.84 -0.65
CA LYS A 176 -5.11 21.82 0.82
C LYS A 176 -6.33 22.51 1.48
N PRO A 177 -6.84 23.66 0.99
CA PRO A 177 -8.03 24.29 1.59
C PRO A 177 -9.34 23.50 1.45
N TYR A 178 -9.34 22.41 0.67
CA TYR A 178 -10.51 21.60 0.34
C TYR A 178 -10.42 20.15 0.85
N ILE A 179 -9.35 19.84 1.60
CA ILE A 179 -9.14 18.55 2.27
C ILE A 179 -9.72 18.62 3.69
#